data_AF-A0A8D5G5L9-F1
#
_entry.id   AF-A0A8D5G5L9-F1
#
_cell.length_a   1.000
_cell.length_b   1.000
_cell.length_c   1.000
_cell.angle_alpha   90.00
_cell.angle_beta   90.00
_cell.angle_gamma   90.00
#
_symmetry.space_group_name_H-M   'P 1'
#
loop_
_entity.id
_entity.type
_entity.pdbx_description
1 polymer ?
#
loop_
_entity_poly.entity_id
_entity_poly.type
_entity_poly.pdbx_seq_one_letter_code
_entity_poly.pdbx_strand_id
1 'polypeptide(L)'
;MFKSNTLHPARLFGVSLAILLVVANHLVVAADANSDAQEQIRQQERERAQREQLTPTPDVRLDQGEPATALTLLPKDESPCFTIQSIVLTGDSSPQFQWALTAANQKNDPPTGRCLGSQGINIVMKRIQNAIVAHGFVTTRLLAAPQDLNTGVLTLTLIPGRIHAIRFAPETSSRATQWNAVAAKPGDILNLRDIEQSLENFKRARSQ
;
A
#
# COMPACT_ATOMS: atom_id res chain seq x y z
N MET A 1 -20.60 -83.39 33.91
CA MET A 1 -21.76 -84.28 34.21
C MET A 1 -22.89 -83.36 34.65
N PHE A 2 -23.99 -83.32 33.88
CA PHE A 2 -25.40 -82.96 34.23
C PHE A 2 -25.64 -81.80 35.25
N LYS A 3 -26.51 -80.79 35.08
CA LYS A 3 -27.81 -80.71 34.40
C LYS A 3 -28.40 -79.28 34.59
N SER A 4 -29.28 -78.87 33.66
CA SER A 4 -30.50 -78.00 33.81
C SER A 4 -30.39 -76.67 34.58
N ASN A 5 -30.59 -75.49 33.97
CA ASN A 5 -31.84 -74.95 33.39
C ASN A 5 -32.98 -74.80 34.43
N THR A 6 -33.36 -73.57 34.80
CA THR A 6 -34.63 -72.91 34.40
C THR A 6 -34.91 -71.60 35.16
N LEU A 7 -35.45 -70.63 34.40
CA LEU A 7 -36.05 -69.34 34.79
C LEU A 7 -37.22 -69.45 35.79
N HIS A 8 -37.50 -68.35 36.52
CA HIS A 8 -38.81 -67.64 36.50
C HIS A 8 -38.68 -66.17 37.02
N PRO A 9 -39.44 -65.20 36.46
CA PRO A 9 -39.32 -63.77 36.77
C PRO A 9 -40.43 -63.28 37.73
N ALA A 10 -40.15 -62.23 38.51
CA ALA A 10 -41.19 -61.49 39.22
C ALA A 10 -40.89 -59.98 39.28
N ARG A 11 -41.71 -59.24 38.52
CA ARG A 11 -42.31 -57.94 38.86
C ARG A 11 -41.41 -56.69 38.82
N LEU A 12 -41.28 -56.14 37.60
CA LEU A 12 -41.35 -54.70 37.35
C LEU A 12 -42.76 -54.20 37.71
N PHE A 13 -42.89 -53.18 38.56
CA PHE A 13 -43.94 -52.14 38.52
C PHE A 13 -43.72 -51.25 39.76
N GLY A 14 -42.88 -50.23 39.64
CA GLY A 14 -42.66 -49.30 40.75
C GLY A 14 -41.69 -48.16 40.49
N VAL A 15 -40.81 -48.26 39.49
CA VAL A 15 -39.75 -47.26 39.27
C VAL A 15 -40.12 -46.19 38.25
N SER A 16 -41.26 -46.32 37.55
CA SER A 16 -41.52 -45.51 36.35
C SER A 16 -42.02 -44.08 36.57
N LEU A 17 -42.38 -43.67 37.81
CA LEU A 17 -42.97 -42.33 38.04
C LEU A 17 -42.02 -41.30 38.67
N ALA A 18 -40.92 -41.72 39.30
CA ALA A 18 -39.96 -40.80 39.90
C ALA A 18 -38.90 -40.27 38.91
N ILE A 19 -38.70 -40.94 37.77
CA ILE A 19 -37.71 -40.52 36.75
C ILE A 19 -38.28 -39.44 35.81
N LEU A 20 -39.60 -39.29 35.72
CA LEU A 20 -40.22 -38.34 34.78
C LEU A 20 -40.15 -36.87 35.22
N LEU A 21 -39.93 -36.58 36.51
CA LEU A 21 -39.90 -35.21 37.04
C LEU A 21 -38.49 -34.59 37.09
N VAL A 22 -37.41 -35.38 37.00
CA VAL A 22 -36.03 -34.86 36.98
C VAL A 22 -35.57 -34.49 35.56
N VAL A 23 -36.13 -35.11 34.52
CA VAL A 23 -35.74 -34.83 33.12
C VAL A 23 -36.31 -33.52 32.59
N ALA A 24 -37.37 -32.98 33.19
CA ALA A 24 -37.98 -31.72 32.75
C ALA A 24 -37.14 -30.47 33.08
N ASN A 25 -36.19 -30.54 34.02
CA ASN A 25 -35.38 -29.38 34.42
C ASN A 25 -34.03 -29.24 33.69
N HIS A 26 -33.65 -30.20 32.83
CA HIS A 26 -32.37 -30.15 32.12
C HIS A 26 -32.47 -29.73 30.64
N LEU A 27 -33.67 -29.64 30.06
CA LEU A 27 -33.80 -29.26 28.64
C LEU A 27 -33.91 -27.75 28.37
N VAL A 28 -34.20 -26.92 29.38
CA VAL A 28 -34.42 -25.48 29.15
C VAL A 28 -33.10 -24.70 29.01
N VAL A 29 -31.99 -25.16 29.62
CA VAL A 29 -30.71 -24.42 29.64
C VAL A 29 -29.89 -24.54 28.35
N ALA A 30 -30.14 -25.55 27.51
CA ALA A 30 -29.35 -25.77 26.29
C ALA A 30 -29.81 -24.93 25.08
N ALA A 31 -31.03 -24.38 25.11
CA ALA A 31 -31.57 -23.59 24.00
C ALA A 31 -31.08 -22.13 24.00
N ASP A 32 -30.90 -21.52 25.18
CA ASP A 32 -30.49 -20.11 25.34
C ASP A 32 -29.02 -19.85 24.94
N ALA A 33 -28.10 -20.77 25.29
CA ALA A 33 -26.68 -20.58 24.99
C ALA A 33 -26.38 -20.58 23.47
N ASN A 34 -27.24 -21.23 22.67
CA ASN A 34 -27.07 -21.32 21.22
C ASN A 34 -27.66 -20.10 20.49
N SER A 35 -28.72 -19.48 21.04
CA SER A 35 -29.27 -18.21 20.54
C SER A 35 -28.34 -17.04 20.84
N ASP A 36 -27.76 -16.98 22.05
CA ASP A 36 -26.83 -15.91 22.44
C ASP A 36 -25.56 -15.92 21.58
N ALA A 37 -25.00 -17.12 21.32
CA ALA A 37 -23.85 -17.26 20.44
C ALA A 37 -24.16 -16.83 19.00
N GLN A 38 -25.35 -17.15 18.49
CA GLN A 38 -25.79 -16.71 17.15
C GLN A 38 -26.04 -15.20 17.08
N GLU A 39 -26.53 -14.58 18.16
CA GLU A 39 -26.72 -13.14 18.24
C GLU A 39 -25.40 -12.38 18.26
N GLN A 40 -24.40 -12.88 19.00
CA GLN A 40 -23.06 -12.30 19.03
C GLN A 40 -22.37 -12.34 17.66
N ILE A 41 -22.54 -13.45 16.91
CA ILE A 41 -22.01 -13.56 15.54
C ILE A 41 -22.66 -12.51 14.63
N ARG A 42 -23.99 -12.34 14.70
CA ARG A 42 -24.71 -11.32 13.91
C ARG A 42 -24.26 -9.90 14.25
N GLN A 43 -23.96 -9.61 15.52
CA GLN A 43 -23.46 -8.29 15.93
C GLN A 43 -22.06 -8.02 15.36
N GLN A 44 -21.15 -9.00 15.45
CA GLN A 44 -19.80 -8.86 14.88
C GLN A 44 -19.82 -8.68 13.35
N GLU A 45 -20.71 -9.37 12.64
CA GLU A 45 -20.87 -9.19 11.19
C GLU A 45 -21.33 -7.77 10.84
N ARG A 46 -22.27 -7.20 11.61
CA ARG A 46 -22.73 -5.81 11.41
C ARG A 46 -21.61 -4.81 11.67
N GLU A 47 -20.84 -4.98 12.74
CA GLU A 47 -19.71 -4.10 13.06
C GLU A 47 -18.63 -4.16 11.97
N ARG A 48 -18.32 -5.36 11.44
CA ARG A 48 -17.37 -5.51 10.33
C ARG A 48 -17.86 -4.81 9.07
N ALA A 49 -19.12 -5.03 8.69
CA ALA A 49 -19.71 -4.38 7.52
C ALA A 49 -19.74 -2.85 7.65
N GLN A 50 -20.04 -2.33 8.85
CA GLN A 50 -20.02 -0.89 9.11
C GLN A 50 -18.60 -0.32 9.04
N ARG A 51 -17.60 -1.06 9.55
CA ARG A 51 -16.19 -0.66 9.49
C ARG A 51 -15.64 -0.66 8.08
N GLU A 52 -16.07 -1.59 7.23
CA GLU A 52 -15.73 -1.60 5.79
C GLU A 52 -16.32 -0.40 5.06
N GLN A 53 -17.55 0.01 5.37
CA GLN A 53 -18.17 1.21 4.80
C GLN A 53 -17.51 2.51 5.25
N LEU A 54 -17.03 2.56 6.51
CA LEU A 54 -16.41 3.73 7.10
C LEU A 54 -14.91 3.83 6.85
N THR A 55 -14.26 2.77 6.34
CA THR A 55 -12.84 2.80 6.00
C THR A 55 -12.71 3.58 4.69
N PRO A 56 -12.17 4.82 4.72
CA PRO A 56 -11.90 5.52 3.48
C PRO A 56 -10.83 4.70 2.77
N THR A 57 -11.11 4.16 1.59
CA THR A 57 -10.04 3.74 0.68
C THR A 57 -9.16 4.96 0.49
N PRO A 58 -7.88 4.95 0.89
CA PRO A 58 -7.00 6.04 0.55
C PRO A 58 -6.89 6.02 -0.97
N ASP A 59 -7.63 6.92 -1.61
CA ASP A 59 -7.61 7.10 -3.06
C ASP A 59 -6.28 7.76 -3.40
N VAL A 60 -5.23 6.95 -3.36
CA VAL A 60 -3.93 7.25 -3.95
C VAL A 60 -3.96 6.65 -5.34
N ARG A 61 -4.93 7.09 -6.15
CA ARG A 61 -4.81 6.95 -7.61
C ARG A 61 -3.80 7.97 -8.09
N LEU A 62 -2.53 7.65 -7.85
CA LEU A 62 -1.43 8.21 -8.61
C LEU A 62 -1.60 7.68 -10.03
N ASP A 63 -2.30 8.45 -10.86
CA ASP A 63 -2.50 8.15 -12.28
C ASP A 63 -1.17 7.67 -12.87
N GLN A 64 -1.14 6.38 -13.18
CA GLN A 64 -0.04 5.77 -13.85
C GLN A 64 -0.02 6.31 -15.28
N GLY A 65 0.92 7.22 -15.54
CA GLY A 65 1.38 7.54 -16.89
C GLY A 65 0.33 8.18 -17.79
N GLU A 66 -0.14 9.37 -17.44
CA GLU A 66 -0.49 10.30 -18.52
C GLU A 66 0.79 10.75 -19.24
N PRO A 67 0.78 10.81 -20.59
CA PRO A 67 1.92 11.28 -21.36
C PRO A 67 2.29 12.71 -20.92
N ALA A 68 3.59 12.98 -20.90
CA ALA A 68 4.22 14.20 -20.39
C ALA A 68 3.99 15.45 -21.27
N THR A 69 2.77 15.67 -21.77
CA THR A 69 2.55 16.59 -22.91
C THR A 69 1.62 17.77 -22.63
N ALA A 70 1.09 17.93 -21.43
CA ALA A 70 0.43 19.17 -21.04
C ALA A 70 1.09 19.72 -19.78
N LEU A 71 1.81 20.85 -19.92
CA LEU A 71 2.11 21.71 -18.78
C LEU A 71 0.78 22.27 -18.27
N THR A 72 0.16 21.57 -17.31
CA THR A 72 -1.06 22.05 -16.67
C THR A 72 -0.71 23.29 -15.87
N LEU A 73 -1.33 24.43 -16.21
CA LEU A 73 -1.24 25.66 -15.42
C LEU A 73 -1.95 25.47 -14.08
N LEU A 74 -1.45 26.14 -13.05
CA LEU A 74 -2.06 26.13 -11.73
C LEU A 74 -3.44 26.82 -11.79
N PRO A 75 -4.48 26.22 -11.18
CA PRO A 75 -5.81 26.84 -11.07
C PRO A 75 -5.74 28.20 -10.40
N LYS A 76 -6.56 29.14 -10.88
CA LYS A 76 -6.62 30.50 -10.32
C LYS A 76 -7.52 30.56 -9.09
N ASP A 77 -8.59 29.76 -9.09
CA ASP A 77 -9.62 29.77 -8.06
C ASP A 77 -9.85 28.35 -7.55
N GLU A 78 -9.48 28.10 -6.30
CA GLU A 78 -9.74 26.84 -5.59
C GLU A 78 -10.34 27.15 -4.21
N SER A 79 -11.24 26.29 -3.74
CA SER A 79 -11.78 26.36 -2.38
C SER A 79 -12.12 24.96 -1.88
N PRO A 80 -11.66 24.53 -0.70
CA PRO A 80 -10.72 25.24 0.18
C PRO A 80 -9.30 25.31 -0.42
N CYS A 81 -8.54 26.36 -0.09
CA CYS A 81 -7.16 26.53 -0.53
C CYS A 81 -6.29 27.16 0.57
N PHE A 82 -4.97 26.98 0.45
CA PHE A 82 -3.98 27.52 1.38
C PHE A 82 -2.90 28.28 0.62
N THR A 83 -2.44 29.41 1.17
CA THR A 83 -1.36 30.19 0.57
C THR A 83 -0.03 29.46 0.76
N ILE A 84 0.56 28.98 -0.33
CA ILE A 84 1.84 28.27 -0.30
C ILE A 84 2.98 29.30 -0.35
N GLN A 85 3.84 29.32 0.66
CA GLN A 85 4.99 30.22 0.77
C GLN A 85 6.31 29.50 0.46
N SER A 86 6.39 28.20 0.75
CA SER A 86 7.56 27.39 0.43
C SER A 86 7.18 25.95 0.14
N ILE A 87 8.02 25.29 -0.66
CA ILE A 87 7.91 23.87 -0.95
C ILE A 87 9.23 23.23 -0.52
N VAL A 88 9.16 22.20 0.31
CA VAL A 88 10.34 21.51 0.84
C VAL A 88 10.29 20.03 0.51
N LEU A 89 11.47 19.46 0.28
CA LEU A 89 11.63 18.04 -0.04
C LEU A 89 12.30 17.29 1.12
N THR A 90 11.61 16.29 1.65
CA THR A 90 12.08 15.44 2.75
C THR A 90 12.33 14.00 2.27
N GLY A 91 12.99 13.19 3.10
CA GLY A 91 13.42 11.83 2.76
C GLY A 91 14.94 11.67 2.81
N ASP A 92 15.40 10.43 2.95
CA ASP A 92 16.84 10.07 3.08
C ASP A 92 17.70 10.61 1.93
N SER A 93 17.15 10.59 0.72
CA SER A 93 17.85 10.99 -0.50
C SER A 93 17.45 12.38 -0.99
N SER A 94 16.58 13.10 -0.28
CA SER A 94 16.10 14.42 -0.72
C SER A 94 17.19 15.46 -1.02
N PRO A 95 18.37 15.47 -0.36
CA PRO A 95 19.44 16.41 -0.72
C PRO A 95 19.91 16.26 -2.18
N GLN A 96 19.86 15.05 -2.75
CA GLN A 96 20.28 14.78 -4.14
C GLN A 96 19.23 15.25 -5.17
N PHE A 97 18.02 15.61 -4.73
CA PHE A 97 16.88 15.94 -5.58
C PHE A 97 16.39 17.38 -5.41
N GLN A 98 17.10 18.23 -4.66
CA GLN A 98 16.71 19.64 -4.47
C GLN A 98 16.57 20.40 -5.80
N TRP A 99 17.35 20.01 -6.81
CA TRP A 99 17.25 20.57 -8.16
C TRP A 99 15.84 20.42 -8.77
N ALA A 100 15.08 19.38 -8.40
CA ALA A 100 13.75 19.11 -8.95
C ALA A 100 12.69 20.12 -8.49
N LEU A 101 12.91 20.82 -7.36
CA LEU A 101 12.01 21.87 -6.88
C LEU A 101 11.95 23.06 -7.84
N THR A 102 12.99 23.27 -8.66
CA THR A 102 12.98 24.31 -9.70
C THR A 102 11.86 24.09 -10.72
N ALA A 103 11.48 22.84 -10.98
CA ALA A 103 10.41 22.50 -11.92
C ALA A 103 9.02 22.92 -11.43
N ALA A 104 8.82 23.06 -10.11
CA ALA A 104 7.59 23.61 -9.55
C ALA A 104 7.43 25.10 -9.90
N ASN A 105 8.53 25.87 -9.85
CA ASN A 105 8.57 27.31 -10.04
C ASN A 105 8.75 27.68 -11.51
N GLN A 106 7.75 27.39 -12.34
CA GLN A 106 7.73 27.84 -13.72
C GLN A 106 7.66 29.37 -13.78
N LYS A 107 8.44 29.99 -14.69
CA LYS A 107 8.61 31.45 -14.78
C LYS A 107 7.29 32.24 -14.80
N ASN A 108 6.26 31.70 -15.46
CA ASN A 108 4.97 32.37 -15.64
C ASN A 108 3.85 31.79 -14.75
N ASP A 109 4.16 30.78 -13.92
CA ASP A 109 3.15 30.08 -13.14
C ASP A 109 3.74 29.49 -11.83
N PRO A 110 4.36 30.32 -10.97
CA PRO A 110 4.93 29.86 -9.72
C PRO A 110 3.83 29.54 -8.69
N PRO A 111 3.98 28.47 -7.88
CA PRO A 111 3.05 28.16 -6.79
C PRO A 111 3.22 29.09 -5.57
N THR A 112 4.43 29.64 -5.38
CA THR A 112 4.74 30.50 -4.24
C THR A 112 3.90 31.78 -4.24
N GLY A 113 3.30 32.10 -3.10
CA GLY A 113 2.39 33.23 -2.90
C GLY A 113 0.96 32.99 -3.38
N ARG A 114 0.64 31.82 -3.97
CA ARG A 114 -0.71 31.51 -4.46
C ARG A 114 -1.50 30.69 -3.47
N CYS A 115 -2.82 30.86 -3.49
CA CYS A 115 -3.75 29.97 -2.81
C CYS A 115 -3.94 28.71 -3.66
N LEU A 116 -3.49 27.56 -3.16
CA LEU A 116 -3.61 26.28 -3.85
C LEU A 116 -4.48 25.32 -3.03
N GLY A 117 -5.40 24.66 -3.70
CA GLY A 117 -6.12 23.52 -3.18
C GLY A 117 -5.48 22.21 -3.64
N SER A 118 -6.24 21.12 -3.59
CA SER A 118 -5.75 19.80 -3.97
C SER A 118 -5.33 19.72 -5.45
N GLN A 119 -6.00 20.45 -6.35
CA GLN A 119 -5.67 20.42 -7.77
C GLN A 119 -4.32 21.11 -8.04
N GLY A 120 -4.13 22.31 -7.48
CA GLY A 120 -2.87 23.03 -7.58
C GLY A 120 -1.70 22.25 -6.98
N ILE A 121 -1.88 21.63 -5.81
CA ILE A 121 -0.85 20.79 -5.18
C ILE A 121 -0.49 19.59 -6.06
N ASN A 122 -1.48 18.90 -6.62
CA ASN A 122 -1.24 17.77 -7.53
C ASN A 122 -0.45 18.20 -8.78
N ILE A 123 -0.72 19.38 -9.34
CA ILE A 123 0.03 19.93 -10.47
C ILE A 123 1.49 20.22 -10.06
N VAL A 124 1.72 20.84 -8.90
CA VAL A 124 3.07 21.07 -8.35
C VAL A 124 3.82 19.74 -8.23
N MET A 125 3.20 18.72 -7.63
CA MET A 125 3.78 17.39 -7.50
C MET A 125 4.09 16.77 -8.87
N LYS A 126 3.16 16.85 -9.83
CA LYS A 126 3.35 16.34 -11.21
C LYS A 126 4.53 17.01 -11.90
N ARG A 127 4.71 18.32 -11.74
CA ARG A 127 5.86 19.06 -12.30
C ARG A 127 7.19 18.54 -11.75
N ILE A 128 7.30 18.42 -10.42
CA ILE A 128 8.52 17.93 -9.75
C ILE A 128 8.78 16.47 -10.15
N GLN A 129 7.76 15.62 -10.11
CA GLN A 129 7.84 14.20 -10.48
C GLN A 129 8.28 14.03 -11.95
N ASN A 130 7.73 14.83 -12.87
CA ASN A 130 8.11 14.79 -14.28
C ASN A 130 9.57 15.20 -14.49
N ALA A 131 10.06 16.21 -13.76
CA ALA A 131 11.47 16.57 -13.78
C ALA A 131 12.36 15.41 -13.30
N ILE A 132 12.00 14.76 -12.20
CA ILE A 132 12.70 13.56 -11.67
C ILE A 132 12.77 12.45 -12.73
N VAL A 133 11.64 12.16 -13.38
CA VAL A 133 11.53 11.14 -14.43
C VAL A 133 12.33 11.52 -15.67
N ALA A 134 12.28 12.78 -16.11
CA ALA A 134 13.06 13.29 -17.24
C ALA A 134 14.58 13.19 -16.97
N HIS A 135 14.98 13.23 -15.69
CA HIS A 135 16.34 12.94 -15.26
C HIS A 135 16.66 11.45 -15.08
N GLY A 136 15.81 10.54 -15.56
CA GLY A 136 16.06 9.10 -15.59
C GLY A 136 15.70 8.34 -14.31
N PHE A 137 15.23 9.02 -13.26
CA PHE A 137 14.86 8.39 -11.98
C PHE A 137 13.43 7.84 -11.99
N VAL A 138 13.16 6.91 -12.90
CA VAL A 138 11.80 6.44 -13.25
C VAL A 138 11.09 5.69 -12.12
N THR A 139 11.83 5.12 -11.17
CA THR A 139 11.28 4.41 -10.00
C THR A 139 11.14 5.29 -8.76
N THR A 140 11.60 6.54 -8.81
CA THR A 140 11.51 7.48 -7.69
C THR A 140 10.14 8.12 -7.66
N ARG A 141 9.53 8.20 -6.47
CA ARG A 141 8.18 8.72 -6.25
C ARG A 141 8.18 9.90 -5.31
N LEU A 142 7.23 10.81 -5.51
CA LEU A 142 6.95 11.95 -4.65
C LEU A 142 5.58 11.78 -4.00
N LEU A 143 5.51 11.93 -2.68
CA LEU A 143 4.27 11.83 -1.90
C LEU A 143 4.03 13.09 -1.09
N ALA A 144 2.77 13.43 -0.85
CA ALA A 144 2.35 14.42 0.13
C ALA A 144 1.64 13.69 1.27
N ALA A 145 2.22 13.72 2.47
CA ALA A 145 1.54 13.22 3.67
C ALA A 145 0.49 14.24 4.14
N PRO A 146 -0.51 13.81 4.92
CA PRO A 146 -1.39 14.74 5.64
C PRO A 146 -0.57 15.72 6.47
N GLN A 147 -0.80 17.02 6.24
CA GLN A 147 -0.01 18.10 6.83
C GLN A 147 -0.88 19.34 7.00
N ASP A 148 -0.47 20.22 7.90
CA ASP A 148 -1.12 21.52 8.09
C ASP A 148 -0.50 22.58 7.17
N LEU A 149 -1.25 22.95 6.13
CA LEU A 149 -0.84 23.94 5.14
C LEU A 149 -1.11 25.39 5.57
N ASN A 150 -1.72 25.63 6.73
CA ASN A 150 -1.87 26.99 7.28
C ASN A 150 -0.51 27.65 7.58
N THR A 151 0.51 26.84 7.81
CA THR A 151 1.92 27.30 7.94
C THR A 151 2.48 27.89 6.65
N GLY A 152 1.85 27.62 5.51
CA GLY A 152 2.33 27.98 4.18
C GLY A 152 3.48 27.10 3.66
N VAL A 153 3.82 26.00 4.35
CA VAL A 153 4.90 25.09 3.94
C VAL A 153 4.30 23.81 3.36
N LEU A 154 4.50 23.58 2.06
CA LEU A 154 4.18 22.30 1.42
C LEU A 154 5.39 21.36 1.52
N THR A 155 5.28 20.36 2.37
CA THR A 155 6.28 19.31 2.56
C THR A 155 5.97 18.11 1.68
N LEU A 156 6.91 17.76 0.80
CA LEU A 156 6.81 16.61 -0.10
C LEU A 156 7.88 15.58 0.28
N THR A 157 7.49 14.33 0.42
CA THR A 157 8.38 13.21 0.76
C THR A 157 8.86 12.53 -0.52
N LEU A 158 10.18 12.51 -0.73
CA LEU A 158 10.82 11.77 -1.81
C LEU A 158 11.10 10.33 -1.37
N ILE A 159 10.65 9.37 -2.17
CA ILE A 159 10.94 7.94 -2.00
C ILE A 159 11.73 7.46 -3.21
N PRO A 160 13.05 7.24 -3.08
CA PRO A 160 13.86 6.75 -4.18
C PRO A 160 13.60 5.25 -4.44
N GLY A 161 13.55 4.87 -5.70
CA GLY A 161 13.66 3.45 -6.07
C GLY A 161 15.12 3.04 -6.12
N ARG A 162 15.48 1.95 -5.44
CA ARG A 162 16.86 1.45 -5.37
C ARG A 162 17.00 0.09 -6.05
N ILE A 163 18.18 -0.16 -6.60
CA ILE A 163 18.53 -1.43 -7.22
C ILE A 163 18.70 -2.48 -6.11
N HIS A 164 17.85 -3.49 -6.08
CA HIS A 164 17.98 -4.57 -5.10
C HIS A 164 19.11 -5.55 -5.47
N ALA A 165 19.11 -6.04 -6.70
CA ALA A 165 20.09 -6.99 -7.20
C ALA A 165 20.23 -6.89 -8.72
N ILE A 166 21.42 -7.21 -9.22
CA ILE A 166 21.71 -7.35 -10.65
C ILE A 166 22.08 -8.82 -10.88
N ARG A 167 21.41 -9.48 -11.81
CA ARG A 167 21.53 -10.92 -12.07
C ARG A 167 21.82 -11.17 -13.54
N PHE A 168 22.77 -12.06 -13.80
CA PHE A 168 23.07 -12.57 -15.14
C PHE A 168 22.40 -13.93 -15.35
N ALA A 169 22.07 -14.26 -16.60
CA ALA A 169 21.53 -15.57 -16.93
C ALA A 169 22.54 -16.69 -16.62
N PRO A 170 22.10 -17.93 -16.35
CA PRO A 170 22.99 -19.04 -16.02
C PRO A 170 24.05 -19.33 -17.10
N GLU A 171 23.68 -19.16 -18.38
CA GLU A 171 24.49 -19.50 -19.56
C GLU A 171 25.54 -18.45 -19.96
N THR A 172 25.81 -17.44 -19.11
CA THR A 172 26.69 -16.33 -19.47
C THR A 172 28.16 -16.62 -19.10
N SER A 173 29.03 -16.73 -20.10
CA SER A 173 30.34 -17.42 -20.04
C SER A 173 31.49 -16.74 -19.27
N SER A 174 31.40 -15.46 -18.89
CA SER A 174 32.40 -14.81 -18.00
C SER A 174 31.78 -13.70 -17.13
N ARG A 175 31.51 -14.02 -15.86
CA ARG A 175 30.92 -13.07 -14.90
C ARG A 175 31.81 -11.83 -14.66
N ALA A 176 33.14 -11.99 -14.67
CA ALA A 176 34.07 -10.89 -14.38
C ALA A 176 34.08 -9.84 -15.52
N THR A 177 34.09 -10.28 -16.78
CA THR A 177 34.02 -9.37 -17.94
C THR A 177 32.68 -8.65 -18.02
N GLN A 178 31.60 -9.28 -17.55
CA GLN A 178 30.25 -8.71 -17.57
C GLN A 178 30.05 -7.63 -16.51
N TRP A 179 30.60 -7.80 -15.31
CA TRP A 179 30.51 -6.77 -14.27
C TRP A 179 31.20 -5.46 -14.69
N ASN A 180 32.26 -5.51 -15.50
CA ASN A 180 32.91 -4.32 -16.05
C ASN A 180 32.01 -3.51 -17.00
N ALA A 181 30.99 -4.15 -17.57
CA ALA A 181 30.03 -3.49 -18.44
C ALA A 181 28.88 -2.84 -17.66
N VAL A 182 28.65 -3.20 -16.40
CA VAL A 182 27.55 -2.66 -15.60
C VAL A 182 27.94 -1.34 -14.93
N ALA A 183 27.22 -0.27 -15.24
CA ALA A 183 27.45 1.07 -14.70
C ALA A 183 26.84 1.28 -13.30
N ALA A 184 25.83 0.47 -12.93
CA ALA A 184 25.11 0.57 -11.66
C ALA A 184 25.43 -0.57 -10.69
N LYS A 185 25.17 -0.37 -9.39
CA LYS A 185 25.39 -1.36 -8.33
C LYS A 185 24.14 -1.61 -7.48
N PRO A 186 24.03 -2.77 -6.82
CA PRO A 186 23.03 -2.96 -5.77
C PRO A 186 23.13 -1.89 -4.68
N GLY A 187 21.99 -1.32 -4.28
CA GLY A 187 21.87 -0.23 -3.32
C GLY A 187 21.80 1.17 -3.95
N ASP A 188 22.28 1.32 -5.19
CA ASP A 188 22.21 2.60 -5.89
C ASP A 188 20.76 3.01 -6.14
N ILE A 189 20.53 4.33 -6.19
CA ILE A 189 19.26 4.86 -6.69
C ILE A 189 19.20 4.56 -8.18
N LEU A 190 18.12 3.91 -8.62
CA LEU A 190 18.00 3.49 -10.01
C LEU A 190 17.88 4.71 -10.93
N ASN A 191 18.78 4.78 -11.91
CA ASN A 191 18.68 5.70 -13.04
C ASN A 191 18.65 4.91 -14.36
N LEU A 192 17.72 5.26 -15.24
CA LEU A 192 17.57 4.64 -16.55
C LEU A 192 18.84 4.78 -17.40
N ARG A 193 19.57 5.89 -17.30
CA ARG A 193 20.80 6.12 -18.09
C ARG A 193 21.89 5.12 -17.76
N ASP A 194 22.00 4.69 -16.52
CA ASP A 194 23.01 3.68 -16.12
C ASP A 194 22.67 2.32 -16.73
N ILE A 195 21.38 2.01 -16.88
CA ILE A 195 20.91 0.78 -17.55
C ILE A 195 21.21 0.85 -19.05
N GLU A 196 20.92 1.99 -19.69
CA GLU A 196 21.21 2.22 -21.11
C GLU A 196 22.72 2.16 -21.40
N GLN A 197 23.54 2.78 -20.55
CA GLN A 197 24.99 2.72 -20.66
C GLN A 197 25.51 1.29 -20.47
N SER A 198 24.93 0.55 -19.51
CA SER A 198 25.30 -0.86 -19.31
C SER A 198 24.99 -1.68 -20.56
N LEU A 199 23.82 -1.48 -21.16
CA LEU A 199 23.44 -2.16 -22.40
C LEU A 199 24.39 -1.83 -23.55
N GLU A 200 24.80 -0.57 -23.69
CA GLU A 200 25.78 -0.15 -24.70
C GLU A 200 27.16 -0.79 -24.48
N ASN A 201 27.63 -0.84 -23.23
CA ASN A 201 28.87 -1.52 -22.88
C ASN A 201 28.83 -3.02 -23.27
N PHE A 202 27.70 -3.70 -23.02
CA PHE A 202 27.50 -5.10 -23.42
C PHE A 202 27.44 -5.30 -24.93
N LYS A 203 26.95 -4.33 -25.70
CA LYS A 203 26.98 -4.40 -27.18
C LYS A 203 28.42 -4.35 -27.69
N ARG A 204 29.23 -3.43 -27.17
CA ARG A 204 30.64 -3.25 -27.57
C ARG A 204 31.51 -4.46 -27.20
N ALA A 205 31.31 -5.03 -26.02
CA ALA A 205 32.08 -6.19 -25.56
C ALA A 205 31.82 -7.46 -26.40
N ARG A 206 30.68 -7.54 -27.10
CA ARG A 206 30.37 -8.68 -28.00
C ARG A 206 30.83 -8.48 -29.44
N SER A 207 31.18 -7.27 -29.84
CA SER A 207 31.67 -6.97 -31.19
C SER A 207 33.19 -7.12 -31.34
N GLN A 208 33.90 -7.41 -30.25
CA GLN A 208 35.33 -7.70 -30.20
C GLN A 208 35.54 -9.21 -30.06
#